data_AF-A0A258CAV9-F1
#
_entry.id   AF-A0A258CAV9-F1
#
_cell.length_a   1.000
_cell.length_b   1.000
_cell.length_c   1.000
_cell.angle_alpha   90.00
_cell.angle_beta   90.00
_cell.angle_gamma   90.00
#
_symmetry.space_group_name_H-M   'P 1'
#
loop_
_entity.id
_entity.type
_entity.pdbx_description
1 polymer ?
#
loop_
_entity_poly.entity_id
_entity_poly.type
_entity_poly.pdbx_seq_one_letter_code
_entity_poly.pdbx_strand_id
1 'polypeptide(L)'
;MKDSIRHLIQQALIRLTAEGVLPEGLTPAIQVENTRDKTHGDFASNIAMMLAKPAGMKPRDLAQKLIDALPADTAISKVEIAGPGFLNFFQNSAALAGRLEAVLTDSRLGVRKTTPAQRVVVDLSSPNLAKEMHVGHLRSTIIGDAVGRVLEFLGDTVIRQNHVGDWGTQFGMLLAYLEENPASAETELSDLEQFYRAAKQRFDDSAAFADRARELVVSLQAGNDECLRLWARFNEISLSHCQKLYDRLNVKLTPDDVKGESAYNAELPQIVEDLQAKGLLSESDGAKCVFLDEFKNAEGNPLPVIVQKAGGGYLYATTDLAAMRYRSQQLKADRVLYFVDQRQALHFQMAFEAARRANFVHDGMQLEHMGFGTMNGADGR
;
A
#
# COMPACT_ATOMS: atom_id res chain seq x y z
N MET A 1 12.97 6.17 24.45
CA MET A 1 14.18 6.69 25.12
C MET A 1 14.91 7.72 24.28
N LYS A 2 15.32 7.41 23.03
CA LYS A 2 15.93 8.42 22.15
C LYS A 2 15.10 9.70 22.06
N ASP A 3 13.79 9.58 21.86
CA ASP A 3 12.88 10.75 21.84
C ASP A 3 12.77 11.47 23.17
N SER A 4 12.76 10.73 24.28
CA SER A 4 12.79 11.31 25.64
C SER A 4 14.07 12.13 25.84
N ILE A 5 15.24 11.59 25.48
CA ILE A 5 16.53 12.30 25.56
C ILE A 5 16.52 13.53 24.65
N ARG A 6 15.99 13.44 23.42
CA ARG A 6 15.83 14.60 22.53
C ARG A 6 15.00 15.69 23.20
N HIS A 7 13.90 15.32 23.86
CA HIS A 7 13.05 16.26 24.56
C HIS A 7 13.77 16.93 25.74
N LEU A 8 14.51 16.16 26.55
CA LEU A 8 15.31 16.71 27.64
C LEU A 8 16.39 17.69 27.14
N ILE A 9 17.10 17.32 26.07
CA ILE A 9 18.06 18.23 25.41
C ILE A 9 17.35 19.48 24.91
N GLN A 10 16.19 19.36 24.27
CA GLN A 10 15.43 20.50 23.79
C GLN A 10 15.04 21.46 24.93
N GLN A 11 14.62 20.94 26.07
CA GLN A 11 14.33 21.76 27.26
C GLN A 11 15.59 22.44 27.81
N ALA A 12 16.73 21.75 27.85
CA ALA A 12 18.02 22.35 28.23
C ALA A 12 18.43 23.48 27.27
N LEU A 13 18.22 23.30 25.96
CA LEU A 13 18.49 24.33 24.96
C LEU A 13 17.61 25.57 25.17
N ILE A 14 16.30 25.39 25.39
CA ILE A 14 15.37 26.50 25.67
C ILE A 14 15.84 27.28 26.89
N ARG A 15 16.24 26.58 27.95
CA ARG A 15 16.75 27.21 29.17
C ARG A 15 18.04 28.00 28.93
N LEU A 16 19.02 27.41 28.23
CA LEU A 16 20.29 28.07 27.92
C LEU A 16 20.11 29.26 26.97
N THR A 17 19.12 29.25 26.08
CA THR A 17 18.75 30.42 25.29
C THR A 17 18.17 31.52 26.18
N ALA A 18 17.25 31.18 27.10
CA ALA A 18 16.68 32.14 28.04
C ALA A 18 17.72 32.75 29.01
N GLU A 19 18.77 32.00 29.36
CA GLU A 19 19.91 32.45 30.17
C GLU A 19 20.96 33.25 29.38
N GLY A 20 20.76 33.45 28.06
CA GLY A 20 21.67 34.20 27.19
C GLY A 20 22.97 33.47 26.83
N VAL A 21 23.05 32.16 27.12
CA VAL A 21 24.21 31.32 26.76
C VAL A 21 24.17 30.94 25.27
N LEU A 22 22.98 30.67 24.75
CA LEU A 22 22.75 30.37 23.34
C LEU A 22 21.99 31.53 22.66
N PRO A 23 22.31 31.86 21.39
CA PRO A 23 21.55 32.86 20.66
C PRO A 23 20.12 32.39 20.39
N GLU A 24 19.20 33.35 20.27
CA GLU A 24 17.81 33.09 19.89
C GLU A 24 17.69 32.58 18.45
N GLY A 25 16.59 31.87 18.15
CA GLY A 25 16.27 31.39 16.79
C GLY A 25 16.99 30.11 16.35
N LEU A 26 17.79 29.48 17.20
CA LEU A 26 18.44 28.22 16.89
C LEU A 26 17.44 27.05 16.84
N THR A 27 17.47 26.29 15.75
CA THR A 27 16.65 25.07 15.54
C THR A 27 17.51 23.87 15.15
N PRO A 28 18.44 23.42 16.02
CA PRO A 28 19.36 22.34 15.70
C PRO A 28 18.61 21.00 15.61
N ALA A 29 19.00 20.16 14.64
CA ALA A 29 18.55 18.78 14.60
C ALA A 29 19.22 17.98 15.72
N ILE A 30 18.48 17.64 16.77
CA ILE A 30 19.01 16.90 17.92
C ILE A 30 19.20 15.43 17.56
N GLN A 31 20.45 15.03 17.35
CA GLN A 31 20.84 13.65 17.10
C GLN A 31 21.12 12.93 18.42
N VAL A 32 20.48 11.76 18.58
CA VAL A 32 20.69 10.84 19.69
C VAL A 32 20.84 9.44 19.11
N GLU A 33 22.02 8.86 19.29
CA GLU A 33 22.37 7.56 18.75
C GLU A 33 22.65 6.55 19.85
N ASN A 34 22.64 5.26 19.50
CA ASN A 34 23.13 4.24 20.42
C ASN A 34 24.66 4.30 20.43
N THR A 35 25.26 4.17 21.60
CA THR A 35 26.71 3.99 21.73
C THR A 35 27.12 2.61 21.18
N ARG A 36 28.32 2.52 20.60
CA ARG A 36 28.90 1.23 20.18
C ARG A 36 29.47 0.45 21.36
N ASP A 37 30.06 1.18 22.31
CA ASP A 37 30.62 0.63 23.55
C ASP A 37 29.74 1.02 24.74
N LYS A 38 29.32 0.02 25.52
CA LYS A 38 28.46 0.22 26.70
C LYS A 38 29.15 0.91 27.86
N THR A 39 30.49 0.94 27.90
CA THR A 39 31.24 1.75 28.88
C THR A 39 31.02 3.26 28.66
N HIS A 40 30.62 3.66 27.45
CA HIS A 40 30.26 5.02 27.10
C HIS A 40 28.76 5.33 27.32
N GLY A 41 28.02 4.49 28.03
CA GLY A 41 26.59 4.64 28.25
C GLY A 41 25.75 3.93 27.19
N ASP A 42 24.46 4.26 27.11
CA ASP A 42 23.52 3.65 26.18
C ASP A 42 23.23 4.52 24.97
N PHE A 43 23.25 5.83 25.16
CA PHE A 43 22.99 6.80 24.12
C PHE A 43 24.01 7.93 24.14
N ALA A 44 24.26 8.54 22.98
CA ALA A 44 25.15 9.68 22.87
C ALA A 44 24.54 10.80 22.01
N SER A 45 24.87 12.04 22.32
CA SER A 45 24.57 13.21 21.51
C SER A 45 25.81 14.08 21.30
N ASN A 46 25.97 14.61 20.08
CA ASN A 46 27.03 15.56 19.69
C ASN A 46 26.57 17.03 19.77
N ILE A 47 25.40 17.31 20.34
CA ILE A 47 24.74 18.62 20.27
C ILE A 47 25.62 19.77 20.81
N ALA A 48 26.41 19.54 21.85
CA ALA A 48 27.32 20.55 22.40
C ALA A 48 28.42 20.94 21.38
N MET A 49 28.91 20.00 20.58
CA MET A 49 29.91 20.27 19.55
C MET A 49 29.31 21.11 18.41
N MET A 50 28.07 20.81 18.03
CA MET A 50 27.37 21.57 16.99
C MET A 50 27.10 23.02 17.42
N LEU A 51 26.79 23.23 18.70
CA LEU A 51 26.37 24.53 19.23
C LEU A 51 27.50 25.35 19.88
N ALA A 52 28.70 24.78 20.06
CA ALA A 52 29.84 25.45 20.67
C ALA A 52 30.21 26.78 19.98
N LYS A 53 30.27 26.76 18.64
CA LYS A 53 30.59 27.96 17.85
C LYS A 53 29.48 29.03 17.96
N PRO A 54 28.18 28.71 17.77
CA PRO A 54 27.09 29.64 18.06
C PRO A 54 27.09 30.22 19.48
N ALA A 55 27.47 29.41 20.48
CA ALA A 55 27.56 29.83 21.87
C ALA A 55 28.81 30.69 22.19
N GLY A 56 29.79 30.74 21.29
CA GLY A 56 31.10 31.34 21.58
C GLY A 56 31.87 30.61 22.70
N MET A 57 31.61 29.31 22.90
CA MET A 57 32.15 28.51 24.00
C MET A 57 32.98 27.34 23.48
N LYS A 58 33.86 26.78 24.32
CA LYS A 58 34.48 25.49 24.02
C LYS A 58 33.43 24.37 24.14
N PRO A 59 33.46 23.33 23.29
CA PRO A 59 32.43 22.30 23.30
C PRO A 59 32.26 21.56 24.63
N ARG A 60 33.33 21.28 25.38
CA ARG A 60 33.21 20.70 26.73
C ARG A 60 32.53 21.64 27.73
N ASP A 61 32.82 22.93 27.67
CA ASP A 61 32.22 23.92 28.58
C ASP A 61 30.72 24.05 28.30
N LEU A 62 30.33 24.05 27.02
CA LEU A 62 28.91 24.01 26.64
C LEU A 62 28.25 22.67 27.01
N ALA A 63 28.96 21.54 26.86
CA ALA A 63 28.44 20.24 27.28
C ALA A 63 28.12 20.21 28.78
N GLN A 64 28.98 20.80 29.62
CA GLN A 64 28.71 20.90 31.06
C GLN A 64 27.47 21.76 31.33
N LYS A 65 27.37 22.95 30.71
CA LYS A 65 26.18 23.80 30.84
C LYS A 65 24.90 23.09 30.39
N LEU A 66 24.98 22.29 29.33
CA LEU A 66 23.86 21.47 28.88
C LEU A 66 23.46 20.44 29.93
N ILE A 67 24.42 19.70 30.52
CA ILE A 67 24.14 18.75 31.60
C ILE A 67 23.47 19.44 32.79
N ASP A 68 24.00 20.59 33.21
CA ASP A 68 23.48 21.35 34.35
C ASP A 68 22.06 21.91 34.08
N ALA A 69 21.75 22.16 32.81
CA ALA A 69 20.45 22.64 32.36
C ALA A 69 19.43 21.51 32.08
N LEU A 70 19.87 20.24 32.01
CA LEU A 70 18.97 19.11 31.80
C LEU A 70 17.96 19.00 32.96
N PRO A 71 16.67 18.78 32.66
CA PRO A 71 15.71 18.40 33.69
C PRO A 71 16.10 17.04 34.29
N ALA A 72 15.82 16.86 35.57
CA ALA A 72 15.96 15.54 36.20
C ALA A 72 14.95 14.55 35.58
N ASP A 73 15.44 13.37 35.20
CA ASP A 73 14.62 12.28 34.65
C ASP A 73 15.01 10.96 35.30
N THR A 74 14.05 10.30 35.95
CA THR A 74 14.25 9.03 36.66
C THR A 74 14.73 7.88 35.75
N ALA A 75 14.52 7.99 34.43
CA ALA A 75 14.97 7.02 33.45
C ALA A 75 16.47 7.15 33.11
N ILE A 76 17.15 8.22 33.53
CA ILE A 76 18.58 8.42 33.31
C ILE A 76 19.31 8.30 34.65
N SER A 77 20.30 7.42 34.73
CA SER A 77 21.10 7.24 35.95
C SER A 77 22.22 8.26 36.05
N LYS A 78 22.84 8.61 34.92
CA LYS A 78 23.86 9.66 34.82
C LYS A 78 24.06 10.14 33.38
N VAL A 79 24.63 11.34 33.26
CA VAL A 79 25.10 11.90 31.99
C VAL A 79 26.56 12.29 32.15
N GLU A 80 27.42 11.89 31.22
CA GLU A 80 28.86 12.16 31.26
C GLU A 80 29.35 12.83 29.99
N ILE A 81 30.38 13.67 30.12
CA ILE A 81 31.04 14.30 28.98
C ILE A 81 32.15 13.39 28.48
N ALA A 82 32.06 12.95 27.22
CA ALA A 82 33.09 12.16 26.57
C ALA A 82 33.84 12.95 25.49
N GLY A 83 35.16 12.71 25.42
CA GLY A 83 36.04 13.29 24.40
C GLY A 83 35.91 14.82 24.28
N PRO A 84 35.68 15.34 23.06
CA PRO A 84 35.62 16.78 22.81
C PRO A 84 34.35 17.46 23.34
N GLY A 85 33.29 16.72 23.69
CA GLY A 85 32.02 17.31 24.12
C GLY A 85 30.78 16.46 23.79
N PHE A 86 30.91 15.14 23.66
CA PHE A 86 29.76 14.26 23.56
C PHE A 86 29.04 14.19 24.91
N LEU A 87 27.72 14.18 24.89
CA LEU A 87 26.89 13.87 26.05
C LEU A 87 26.52 12.39 25.98
N ASN A 88 27.07 11.59 26.90
CA ASN A 88 26.80 10.18 27.03
C ASN A 88 25.76 9.95 28.12
N PHE A 89 24.64 9.34 27.77
CA PHE A 89 23.50 9.08 28.65
C PHE A 89 23.49 7.60 29.05
N PHE A 90 23.41 7.35 30.35
CA PHE A 90 23.30 6.02 30.93
C PHE A 90 21.86 5.77 31.35
N GLN A 91 21.24 4.71 30.85
CA GLN A 91 19.88 4.33 31.21
C GLN A 91 19.87 3.87 32.69
N ASN A 92 18.88 4.32 33.45
CA ASN A 92 18.61 3.75 34.75
C ASN A 92 18.05 2.33 34.59
N SER A 93 18.83 1.33 35.02
CA SER A 93 18.48 -0.09 34.90
C SER A 93 17.26 -0.47 35.75
N ALA A 94 17.08 0.12 36.93
CA ALA A 94 15.91 -0.14 37.77
C ALA A 94 14.63 0.44 37.12
N ALA A 95 14.73 1.64 36.55
CA ALA A 95 13.62 2.23 35.79
C ALA A 95 13.29 1.40 34.54
N LEU A 96 14.30 0.86 33.86
CA LEU A 96 14.10 -0.04 32.71
C LEU A 96 13.42 -1.35 33.16
N ALA A 97 13.87 -1.97 34.24
CA ALA A 97 13.28 -3.17 34.80
C ALA A 97 11.79 -2.97 35.16
N GLY A 98 11.46 -1.88 35.86
CA GLY A 98 10.07 -1.55 36.19
C GLY A 98 9.19 -1.33 34.95
N ARG A 99 9.74 -0.76 33.87
CA ARG A 99 9.03 -0.66 32.57
C ARG A 99 8.82 -2.02 31.93
N LEU A 100 9.78 -2.93 32.00
CA LEU A 100 9.64 -4.29 31.48
C LEU A 100 8.56 -5.07 32.25
N GLU A 101 8.55 -4.97 33.59
CA GLU A 101 7.51 -5.58 34.43
C GLU A 101 6.10 -5.09 34.05
N ALA A 102 5.94 -3.77 33.88
CA ALA A 102 4.66 -3.20 33.44
C ALA A 102 4.25 -3.74 32.05
N VAL A 103 5.20 -3.79 31.11
CA VAL A 103 4.97 -4.23 29.72
C VAL A 103 4.64 -5.73 29.64
N LEU A 104 5.18 -6.57 30.53
CA LEU A 104 4.87 -8.00 30.57
C LEU A 104 3.39 -8.30 30.90
N THR A 105 2.73 -7.38 31.60
CA THR A 105 1.29 -7.49 31.93
C THR A 105 0.39 -6.83 30.88
N ASP A 106 0.96 -6.09 29.93
CA ASP A 106 0.23 -5.45 28.85
C ASP A 106 0.13 -6.40 27.64
N SER A 107 -1.10 -6.78 27.27
CA SER A 107 -1.38 -7.60 26.08
C SER A 107 -0.78 -7.06 24.77
N ARG A 108 -0.44 -5.78 24.72
CA ARG A 108 0.15 -5.10 23.55
C ARG A 108 1.63 -4.78 23.73
N LEU A 109 2.25 -5.27 24.80
CA LEU A 109 3.66 -5.06 25.13
C LEU A 109 4.06 -3.57 25.17
N GLY A 110 3.17 -2.69 25.63
CA GLY A 110 3.41 -1.25 25.70
C GLY A 110 3.41 -0.55 24.34
N VAL A 111 3.01 -1.22 23.25
CA VAL A 111 2.90 -0.60 21.93
C VAL A 111 1.65 0.27 21.87
N ARG A 112 1.89 1.58 21.86
CA ARG A 112 0.86 2.62 21.80
C ARG A 112 0.80 3.22 20.41
N LYS A 113 -0.42 3.55 19.97
CA LYS A 113 -0.63 4.42 18.82
C LYS A 113 -0.56 5.88 19.27
N THR A 114 0.31 6.65 18.65
CA THR A 114 0.47 8.10 18.92
C THR A 114 -0.36 8.97 17.98
N THR A 115 -0.98 8.37 16.97
CA THR A 115 -1.87 9.02 16.01
C THR A 115 -3.31 8.50 16.15
N PRO A 116 -4.32 9.27 15.69
CA PRO A 116 -5.70 8.78 15.64
C PRO A 116 -5.83 7.48 14.84
N ALA A 117 -6.75 6.61 15.25
CA ALA A 117 -7.11 5.42 14.49
C ALA A 117 -7.67 5.83 13.11
N GLN A 118 -7.28 5.09 12.08
CA GLN A 118 -7.70 5.30 10.69
C GLN A 118 -8.44 4.06 10.19
N ARG A 119 -9.28 4.25 9.19
CA ARG A 119 -9.86 3.21 8.34
C ARG A 119 -8.97 3.03 7.12
N VAL A 120 -8.25 1.92 7.07
CA VAL A 120 -7.24 1.65 6.03
C VAL A 120 -7.72 0.51 5.15
N VAL A 121 -7.92 0.79 3.87
CA VAL A 121 -8.12 -0.26 2.86
C VAL A 121 -6.76 -0.78 2.42
N VAL A 122 -6.58 -2.09 2.49
CA VAL A 122 -5.37 -2.78 2.01
C VAL A 122 -5.76 -3.60 0.80
N ASP A 123 -5.37 -3.14 -0.39
CA ASP A 123 -5.55 -3.83 -1.66
C ASP A 123 -4.32 -4.72 -1.92
N LEU A 124 -4.54 -6.03 -1.90
CA LEU A 124 -3.47 -7.03 -1.93
C LEU A 124 -3.89 -8.31 -2.66
N SER A 125 -2.89 -9.07 -3.08
CA SER A 125 -2.98 -10.32 -3.83
C SER A 125 -3.50 -10.13 -5.25
N SER A 126 -4.79 -9.81 -5.38
CA SER A 126 -5.49 -9.45 -6.62
C SER A 126 -5.15 -10.38 -7.81
N PRO A 127 -5.27 -11.72 -7.66
CA PRO A 127 -4.99 -12.66 -8.74
C PRO A 127 -6.00 -12.54 -9.88
N ASN A 128 -5.55 -12.82 -11.10
CA ASN A 128 -6.45 -13.01 -12.24
C ASN A 128 -7.05 -14.42 -12.21
N LEU A 129 -8.36 -14.54 -12.02
CA LEU A 129 -9.03 -15.82 -11.79
C LEU A 129 -9.07 -16.72 -13.03
N ALA A 130 -8.86 -16.16 -14.22
CA ALA A 130 -8.79 -16.95 -15.45
C ALA A 130 -7.53 -17.85 -15.52
N LYS A 131 -6.58 -17.68 -14.61
CA LYS A 131 -5.34 -18.45 -14.54
C LYS A 131 -5.01 -18.79 -13.08
N GLU A 132 -4.10 -19.73 -12.88
CA GLU A 132 -3.57 -19.98 -11.53
C GLU A 132 -2.76 -18.79 -11.00
N MET A 133 -2.78 -18.66 -9.66
CA MET A 133 -2.00 -17.65 -8.97
C MET A 133 -0.50 -17.95 -9.09
N HIS A 134 0.21 -17.13 -9.88
CA HIS A 134 1.66 -17.24 -10.02
C HIS A 134 2.45 -16.39 -9.01
N VAL A 135 3.77 -16.56 -9.02
CA VAL A 135 4.77 -15.93 -8.13
C VAL A 135 4.68 -14.39 -8.03
N GLY A 136 4.13 -13.73 -9.04
CA GLY A 136 3.94 -12.27 -9.05
C GLY A 136 2.93 -11.81 -8.00
N HIS A 137 1.88 -12.60 -7.77
CA HIS A 137 0.86 -12.32 -6.76
C HIS A 137 1.35 -12.61 -5.34
N LEU A 138 2.37 -13.46 -5.19
CA LEU A 138 2.89 -13.85 -3.88
C LEU A 138 3.47 -12.65 -3.11
N ARG A 139 4.22 -11.76 -3.77
CA ARG A 139 4.78 -10.56 -3.14
C ARG A 139 3.69 -9.65 -2.60
N SER A 140 2.70 -9.34 -3.44
CA SER A 140 1.55 -8.50 -3.04
C SER A 140 0.85 -9.10 -1.82
N THR A 141 0.56 -10.41 -1.88
CA THR A 141 -0.12 -11.14 -0.82
C THR A 141 0.63 -11.05 0.51
N ILE A 142 1.93 -11.37 0.53
CA ILE A 142 2.72 -11.40 1.78
C ILE A 142 2.96 -10.00 2.33
N ILE A 143 3.37 -9.05 1.49
CA ILE A 143 3.71 -7.69 1.93
C ILE A 143 2.43 -6.99 2.44
N GLY A 144 1.35 -7.08 1.67
CA GLY A 144 0.06 -6.49 2.05
C GLY A 144 -0.47 -7.06 3.36
N ASP A 145 -0.43 -8.38 3.55
CA ASP A 145 -0.91 -9.01 4.79
C ASP A 145 -0.06 -8.64 5.99
N ALA A 146 1.27 -8.60 5.83
CA ALA A 146 2.18 -8.15 6.89
C ALA A 146 1.88 -6.71 7.32
N VAL A 147 1.71 -5.79 6.37
CA VAL A 147 1.36 -4.40 6.67
C VAL A 147 -0.02 -4.30 7.32
N GLY A 148 -1.02 -5.02 6.79
CA GLY A 148 -2.36 -5.09 7.39
C GLY A 148 -2.33 -5.56 8.85
N ARG A 149 -1.56 -6.61 9.16
CA ARG A 149 -1.39 -7.11 10.53
C ARG A 149 -0.73 -6.07 11.46
N VAL A 150 0.27 -5.34 10.96
CA VAL A 150 0.92 -4.27 11.74
C VAL A 150 -0.06 -3.13 12.02
N LEU A 151 -0.83 -2.70 11.02
CA LEU A 151 -1.84 -1.64 11.18
C LEU A 151 -2.95 -2.06 12.17
N GLU A 152 -3.48 -3.27 12.04
CA GLU A 152 -4.43 -3.83 13.02
C GLU A 152 -3.82 -3.87 14.43
N PHE A 153 -2.58 -4.35 14.54
CA PHE A 153 -1.88 -4.39 15.82
C PHE A 153 -1.66 -2.98 16.36
N LEU A 154 -1.46 -1.96 15.53
CA LEU A 154 -1.38 -0.56 15.98
C LEU A 154 -2.75 0.04 16.33
N GLY A 155 -3.86 -0.61 16.00
CA GLY A 155 -5.22 -0.19 16.34
C GLY A 155 -5.98 0.50 15.19
N ASP A 156 -5.53 0.35 13.95
CA ASP A 156 -6.30 0.75 12.77
C ASP A 156 -7.43 -0.23 12.46
N THR A 157 -8.50 0.29 11.87
CA THR A 157 -9.51 -0.55 11.22
C THR A 157 -9.01 -0.90 9.83
N VAL A 158 -8.57 -2.14 9.64
CA VAL A 158 -8.09 -2.63 8.34
C VAL A 158 -9.22 -3.32 7.58
N ILE A 159 -9.45 -2.87 6.34
CA ILE A 159 -10.39 -3.48 5.40
C ILE A 159 -9.55 -4.09 4.29
N ARG A 160 -9.47 -5.41 4.22
CA ARG A 160 -8.79 -6.09 3.12
C ARG A 160 -9.67 -6.06 1.89
N GLN A 161 -9.06 -5.87 0.74
CA GLN A 161 -9.72 -5.95 -0.55
C GLN A 161 -8.87 -6.81 -1.46
N ASN A 162 -9.40 -7.96 -1.85
CA ASN A 162 -8.82 -8.81 -2.87
C ASN A 162 -9.45 -8.42 -4.22
N HIS A 163 -8.77 -7.55 -4.97
CA HIS A 163 -9.26 -6.99 -6.22
C HIS A 163 -8.99 -7.94 -7.39
N VAL A 164 -9.64 -9.11 -7.34
CA VAL A 164 -9.42 -10.20 -8.30
C VAL A 164 -9.79 -9.79 -9.73
N GLY A 165 -8.97 -10.21 -10.69
CA GLY A 165 -9.25 -10.10 -12.11
C GLY A 165 -10.25 -11.17 -12.53
N ASP A 166 -11.54 -10.91 -12.29
CA ASP A 166 -12.65 -11.84 -12.50
C ASP A 166 -13.55 -11.47 -13.69
N TRP A 167 -13.13 -10.48 -14.49
CA TRP A 167 -13.85 -10.03 -15.66
C TRP A 167 -12.90 -9.80 -16.84
N GLY A 168 -13.39 -9.98 -18.07
CA GLY A 168 -12.62 -9.70 -19.28
C GLY A 168 -12.83 -10.69 -20.42
N THR A 169 -12.20 -10.41 -21.57
CA THR A 169 -12.38 -11.17 -22.81
C THR A 169 -11.89 -12.61 -22.71
N GLN A 170 -10.95 -12.88 -21.80
CA GLN A 170 -10.43 -14.22 -21.53
C GLN A 170 -11.51 -15.19 -21.06
N PHE A 171 -12.60 -14.72 -20.44
CA PHE A 171 -13.70 -15.59 -20.02
C PHE A 171 -14.49 -16.16 -21.22
N GLY A 172 -14.51 -15.49 -22.37
CA GLY A 172 -15.23 -15.98 -23.55
C GLY A 172 -14.71 -17.35 -24.02
N MET A 173 -13.38 -17.53 -24.08
CA MET A 173 -12.82 -18.83 -24.47
C MET A 173 -13.00 -19.90 -23.39
N LEU A 174 -13.00 -19.51 -22.11
CA LEU A 174 -13.26 -20.45 -21.02
C LEU A 174 -14.71 -20.94 -21.05
N LEU A 175 -15.66 -20.04 -21.28
CA LEU A 175 -17.08 -20.37 -21.47
C LEU A 175 -17.29 -21.25 -22.70
N ALA A 176 -16.68 -20.91 -23.85
CA ALA A 176 -16.77 -21.73 -25.06
C ALA A 176 -16.22 -23.15 -24.84
N TYR A 177 -15.13 -23.26 -24.07
CA TYR A 177 -14.53 -24.56 -23.77
C TYR A 177 -15.41 -25.39 -22.81
N LEU A 178 -16.06 -24.75 -21.84
CA LEU A 178 -17.08 -25.39 -20.99
C LEU A 178 -18.30 -25.85 -21.80
N GLU A 179 -18.77 -25.06 -22.77
CA GLU A 179 -19.87 -25.44 -23.67
C GLU A 179 -19.55 -26.69 -24.49
N GLU A 180 -18.31 -26.84 -24.99
CA GLU A 180 -17.89 -28.02 -25.75
C GLU A 180 -17.65 -29.26 -24.86
N ASN A 181 -17.33 -29.08 -23.56
CA ASN A 181 -16.93 -30.16 -22.65
C ASN A 181 -17.79 -30.24 -21.36
N PRO A 182 -19.13 -30.31 -21.44
CA PRO A 182 -20.01 -30.20 -20.27
C PRO A 182 -19.88 -31.37 -19.29
N ALA A 183 -19.55 -32.58 -19.79
CA ALA A 183 -19.41 -33.79 -18.96
C ALA A 183 -18.10 -33.84 -18.15
N SER A 184 -17.09 -33.06 -18.55
CA SER A 184 -15.76 -33.02 -17.92
C SER A 184 -15.55 -31.79 -17.04
N ALA A 185 -16.50 -30.85 -17.03
CA ALA A 185 -16.36 -29.55 -16.35
C ALA A 185 -15.93 -29.67 -14.88
N GLU A 186 -16.48 -30.63 -14.11
CA GLU A 186 -16.09 -30.79 -12.70
C GLU A 186 -14.68 -31.34 -12.50
N THR A 187 -14.22 -32.21 -13.41
CA THR A 187 -12.89 -32.83 -13.31
C THR A 187 -11.81 -31.91 -13.87
N GLU A 188 -12.08 -31.21 -14.98
CA GLU A 188 -11.11 -30.33 -15.61
C GLU A 188 -10.92 -29.01 -14.86
N LEU A 189 -11.94 -28.51 -14.16
CA LEU A 189 -11.79 -27.33 -13.30
C LEU A 189 -10.96 -27.60 -12.03
N SER A 190 -10.60 -28.87 -11.75
CA SER A 190 -9.65 -29.21 -10.69
C SER A 190 -8.19 -28.84 -11.04
N ASP A 191 -7.86 -28.73 -12.34
CA ASP A 191 -6.58 -28.25 -12.86
C ASP A 191 -6.83 -27.06 -13.80
N LEU A 192 -6.96 -25.88 -13.18
CA LEU A 192 -7.27 -24.63 -13.89
C LEU A 192 -6.19 -24.25 -14.89
N GLU A 193 -4.93 -24.63 -14.65
CA GLU A 193 -3.85 -24.35 -15.58
C GLU A 193 -4.01 -25.17 -16.86
N GLN A 194 -4.26 -26.47 -16.73
CA GLN A 194 -4.52 -27.35 -17.87
C GLN A 194 -5.77 -26.90 -18.64
N PHE A 195 -6.85 -26.58 -17.92
CA PHE A 195 -8.10 -26.08 -18.50
C PHE A 195 -7.87 -24.81 -19.35
N TYR A 196 -7.20 -23.81 -18.79
CA TYR A 196 -6.90 -22.56 -19.50
C TYR A 196 -6.03 -22.82 -20.75
N ARG A 197 -5.00 -23.67 -20.63
CA ARG A 197 -4.12 -24.01 -21.76
C ARG A 197 -4.89 -24.71 -22.88
N ALA A 198 -5.79 -25.63 -22.54
CA ALA A 198 -6.61 -26.34 -23.51
C ALA A 198 -7.61 -25.41 -24.22
N ALA A 199 -8.30 -24.55 -23.47
CA ALA A 199 -9.18 -23.53 -24.03
C ALA A 199 -8.43 -22.55 -24.96
N LYS A 200 -7.21 -22.14 -24.56
CA LYS A 200 -6.37 -21.27 -25.37
C LYS A 200 -5.89 -21.94 -26.65
N GLN A 201 -5.45 -23.20 -26.58
CA GLN A 201 -5.05 -23.99 -27.75
C GLN A 201 -6.23 -24.12 -28.73
N ARG A 202 -7.42 -24.44 -28.22
CA ARG A 202 -8.65 -24.55 -29.02
C ARG A 202 -9.00 -23.23 -29.71
N PHE A 203 -8.82 -22.11 -29.01
CA PHE A 203 -9.01 -20.76 -29.54
C PHE A 203 -8.06 -20.42 -30.68
N ASP A 204 -6.80 -20.85 -30.58
CA ASP A 204 -5.79 -20.58 -31.61
C ASP A 204 -5.93 -21.51 -32.83
N ASP A 205 -6.37 -22.77 -32.61
CA ASP A 205 -6.47 -23.80 -33.67
C ASP A 205 -7.77 -23.72 -34.49
N SER A 206 -8.80 -23.01 -34.02
CA SER A 206 -10.12 -23.04 -34.65
C SER A 206 -10.80 -21.68 -34.70
N ALA A 207 -10.92 -21.15 -35.93
CA ALA A 207 -11.61 -19.90 -36.20
C ALA A 207 -13.07 -19.91 -35.68
N ALA A 208 -13.80 -21.01 -35.89
CA ALA A 208 -15.17 -21.16 -35.41
C ALA A 208 -15.28 -21.08 -33.87
N PHE A 209 -14.35 -21.72 -33.16
CA PHE A 209 -14.29 -21.61 -31.70
C PHE A 209 -13.92 -20.19 -31.26
N ALA A 210 -12.98 -19.54 -31.94
CA ALA A 210 -12.57 -18.18 -31.62
C ALA A 210 -13.72 -17.17 -31.80
N ASP A 211 -14.52 -17.34 -32.85
CA ASP A 211 -15.72 -16.54 -33.10
C ASP A 211 -16.77 -16.78 -32.03
N ARG A 212 -17.04 -18.05 -31.68
CA ARG A 212 -17.95 -18.40 -30.58
C ARG A 212 -17.51 -17.80 -29.24
N ALA A 213 -16.23 -17.87 -28.92
CA ALA A 213 -15.67 -17.28 -27.72
C ALA A 213 -15.88 -15.76 -27.68
N ARG A 214 -15.74 -15.04 -28.80
CA ARG A 214 -16.02 -13.60 -28.89
C ARG A 214 -17.51 -13.30 -28.69
N GLU A 215 -18.41 -14.10 -29.26
CA GLU A 215 -19.86 -13.98 -29.05
C GLU A 215 -20.24 -14.18 -27.57
N LEU A 216 -19.59 -15.13 -26.89
CA LEU A 216 -19.82 -15.38 -25.47
C LEU A 216 -19.33 -14.25 -24.57
N VAL A 217 -18.27 -13.51 -24.95
CA VAL A 217 -17.91 -12.27 -24.24
C VAL A 217 -19.05 -11.26 -24.31
N VAL A 218 -19.62 -11.05 -25.51
CA VAL A 218 -20.74 -10.12 -25.69
C VAL A 218 -21.96 -10.60 -24.90
N SER A 219 -22.26 -11.89 -24.93
CA SER A 219 -23.38 -12.50 -24.20
C SER A 219 -23.23 -12.37 -22.68
N LEU A 220 -22.00 -12.59 -22.16
CA LEU A 220 -21.67 -12.40 -20.75
C LEU A 220 -21.85 -10.94 -20.33
N GLN A 221 -21.35 -10.00 -21.14
CA GLN A 221 -21.48 -8.57 -20.89
C GLN A 221 -22.92 -8.06 -20.99
N ALA A 222 -23.74 -8.68 -21.84
CA ALA A 222 -25.17 -8.42 -21.94
C ALA A 222 -25.99 -9.03 -20.78
N GLY A 223 -25.36 -9.76 -19.87
CA GLY A 223 -26.02 -10.35 -18.71
C GLY A 223 -26.81 -11.61 -19.02
N ASN A 224 -26.40 -12.41 -20.00
CA ASN A 224 -27.04 -13.70 -20.27
C ASN A 224 -26.92 -14.63 -19.05
N ASP A 225 -28.05 -15.14 -18.56
CA ASP A 225 -28.13 -15.94 -17.32
C ASP A 225 -27.22 -17.17 -17.33
N GLU A 226 -27.15 -17.89 -18.44
CA GLU A 226 -26.34 -19.10 -18.54
C GLU A 226 -24.83 -18.77 -18.56
N CYS A 227 -24.44 -17.72 -19.29
CA CYS A 227 -23.07 -17.22 -19.29
C CYS A 227 -22.66 -16.78 -17.87
N LEU A 228 -23.52 -16.05 -17.17
CA LEU A 228 -23.28 -15.59 -15.79
C LEU A 228 -23.20 -16.77 -14.82
N ARG A 229 -24.04 -17.79 -14.99
CA ARG A 229 -24.00 -19.01 -14.17
C ARG A 229 -22.67 -19.74 -14.30
N LEU A 230 -22.20 -19.95 -15.53
CA LEU A 230 -20.92 -20.60 -15.82
C LEU A 230 -19.73 -19.76 -15.34
N TRP A 231 -19.77 -18.45 -15.57
CA TRP A 231 -18.78 -17.50 -15.09
C TRP A 231 -18.65 -17.52 -13.56
N ALA A 232 -19.78 -17.44 -12.84
CA ALA A 232 -19.81 -17.48 -11.39
C ALA A 232 -19.23 -18.80 -10.85
N ARG A 233 -19.58 -19.92 -11.48
CA ARG A 233 -19.05 -21.24 -11.13
C ARG A 233 -17.54 -21.32 -11.32
N PHE A 234 -17.03 -20.81 -12.43
CA PHE A 234 -15.59 -20.77 -12.69
C PHE A 234 -14.86 -19.94 -11.62
N ASN A 235 -15.36 -18.74 -11.32
CA ASN A 235 -14.77 -17.86 -10.31
C ASN A 235 -14.80 -18.49 -8.91
N GLU A 236 -15.88 -19.15 -8.53
CA GLU A 236 -15.99 -19.88 -7.26
C GLU A 236 -14.88 -20.92 -7.10
N ILE A 237 -14.62 -21.70 -8.17
CA ILE A 237 -13.57 -22.73 -8.15
C ILE A 237 -12.18 -22.09 -8.08
N SER A 238 -11.90 -21.10 -8.93
CA SER A 238 -10.62 -20.35 -8.89
C SER A 238 -10.35 -19.73 -7.53
N LEU A 239 -11.35 -19.09 -6.92
CA LEU A 239 -11.23 -18.53 -5.58
C LEU A 239 -10.97 -19.59 -4.52
N SER A 240 -11.59 -20.78 -4.63
CA SER A 240 -11.33 -21.89 -3.71
C SER A 240 -9.87 -22.37 -3.76
N HIS A 241 -9.25 -22.35 -4.95
CA HIS A 241 -7.83 -22.69 -5.12
C HIS A 241 -6.94 -21.61 -4.52
N CYS A 242 -7.25 -20.33 -4.75
CA CYS A 242 -6.58 -19.21 -4.09
C CYS A 242 -6.67 -19.30 -2.56
N GLN A 243 -7.85 -19.61 -2.01
CA GLN A 243 -8.05 -19.70 -0.57
C GLN A 243 -7.19 -20.80 0.08
N LYS A 244 -7.09 -21.99 -0.54
CA LYS A 244 -6.18 -23.05 -0.07
C LYS A 244 -4.73 -22.57 0.01
N LEU A 245 -4.30 -21.71 -0.91
CA LEU A 245 -2.96 -21.13 -0.88
C LEU A 245 -2.83 -20.06 0.21
N TYR A 246 -3.83 -19.19 0.39
CA TYR A 246 -3.85 -18.21 1.48
C TYR A 246 -3.78 -18.87 2.86
N ASP A 247 -4.54 -19.95 3.07
CA ASP A 247 -4.54 -20.71 4.32
C ASP A 247 -3.15 -21.31 4.59
N ARG A 248 -2.52 -21.91 3.57
CA ARG A 248 -1.17 -22.46 3.67
C ARG A 248 -0.11 -21.40 3.97
N LEU A 249 -0.29 -20.19 3.44
CA LEU A 249 0.60 -19.05 3.69
C LEU A 249 0.30 -18.34 5.02
N ASN A 250 -0.76 -18.74 5.73
CA ASN A 250 -1.27 -18.07 6.92
C ASN A 250 -1.52 -16.57 6.66
N VAL A 251 -2.20 -16.27 5.55
CA VAL A 251 -2.64 -14.92 5.17
C VAL A 251 -4.05 -14.69 5.71
N LYS A 252 -4.40 -13.48 6.14
CA LYS A 252 -5.74 -13.18 6.70
C LYS A 252 -6.83 -12.93 5.65
N LEU A 253 -6.53 -13.14 4.36
CA LEU A 253 -7.53 -13.01 3.29
C LEU A 253 -8.58 -14.11 3.40
N THR A 254 -9.83 -13.71 3.30
CA THR A 254 -11.02 -14.57 3.32
C THR A 254 -11.88 -14.32 2.07
N PRO A 255 -12.87 -15.19 1.80
CA PRO A 255 -13.84 -14.94 0.71
C PRO A 255 -14.60 -13.61 0.84
N ASP A 256 -14.84 -13.14 2.07
CA ASP A 256 -15.56 -11.88 2.33
C ASP A 256 -14.74 -10.64 1.92
N ASP A 257 -13.42 -10.77 1.76
CA ASP A 257 -12.54 -9.70 1.32
C ASP A 257 -12.53 -9.55 -0.22
N VAL A 258 -13.18 -10.45 -0.96
CA VAL A 258 -13.19 -10.45 -2.42
C VAL A 258 -14.08 -9.33 -2.95
N LYS A 259 -13.48 -8.43 -3.74
CA LYS A 259 -14.19 -7.38 -4.49
C LYS A 259 -13.51 -7.18 -5.83
N GLY A 260 -13.78 -8.13 -6.74
CA GLY A 260 -13.22 -8.18 -8.08
C GLY A 260 -13.63 -7.03 -8.98
N GLU A 261 -13.00 -6.96 -10.16
CA GLU A 261 -13.29 -5.97 -11.20
C GLU A 261 -14.77 -5.98 -11.60
N SER A 262 -15.38 -7.16 -11.70
CA SER A 262 -16.79 -7.34 -12.09
C SER A 262 -17.77 -6.59 -11.17
N ALA A 263 -17.40 -6.42 -9.90
CA ALA A 263 -18.24 -5.80 -8.89
C ALA A 263 -18.47 -4.29 -9.10
N TYR A 264 -17.74 -3.69 -10.06
CA TYR A 264 -17.83 -2.28 -10.42
C TYR A 264 -18.45 -2.04 -11.80
N ASN A 265 -18.80 -3.10 -12.55
CA ASN A 265 -19.27 -3.00 -13.94
C ASN A 265 -20.46 -2.06 -14.12
N ALA A 266 -21.43 -2.10 -13.20
CA ALA A 266 -22.62 -1.24 -13.24
C ALA A 266 -22.29 0.26 -13.04
N GLU A 267 -21.14 0.57 -12.44
CA GLU A 267 -20.71 1.94 -12.13
C GLU A 267 -19.87 2.56 -13.26
N LEU A 268 -19.26 1.75 -14.14
CA LEU A 268 -18.35 2.23 -15.17
C LEU A 268 -18.96 3.29 -16.12
N PRO A 269 -20.24 3.17 -16.56
CA PRO A 269 -20.88 4.22 -17.35
C PRO A 269 -20.93 5.55 -16.58
N GLN A 270 -21.33 5.52 -15.31
CA GLN A 270 -21.44 6.70 -14.46
C GLN A 270 -20.07 7.36 -14.21
N ILE A 271 -19.00 6.56 -14.08
CA ILE A 271 -17.64 7.09 -13.97
C ILE A 271 -17.29 7.97 -15.17
N VAL A 272 -17.58 7.49 -16.39
CA VAL A 272 -17.31 8.24 -17.62
C VAL A 272 -18.20 9.48 -17.72
N GLU A 273 -19.48 9.36 -17.39
CA GLU A 273 -20.40 10.51 -17.37
C GLU A 273 -19.96 11.59 -16.39
N ASP A 274 -19.52 11.21 -15.19
CA ASP A 274 -19.07 12.17 -14.18
C ASP A 274 -17.75 12.85 -14.55
N LEU A 275 -16.82 12.13 -15.20
CA LEU A 275 -15.61 12.74 -15.78
C LEU A 275 -15.98 13.76 -16.88
N GLN A 276 -16.98 13.45 -17.70
CA GLN A 276 -17.48 14.37 -18.72
C GLN A 276 -18.11 15.62 -18.09
N ALA A 277 -18.97 15.44 -17.08
CA ALA A 277 -19.63 16.53 -16.37
C ALA A 277 -18.64 17.45 -15.65
N LYS A 278 -17.47 16.92 -15.25
CA LYS A 278 -16.35 17.68 -14.68
C LYS A 278 -15.47 18.36 -15.73
N GLY A 279 -15.73 18.16 -17.02
CA GLY A 279 -14.92 18.72 -18.11
C GLY A 279 -13.52 18.11 -18.20
N LEU A 280 -13.33 16.89 -17.69
CA LEU A 280 -12.02 16.20 -17.66
C LEU A 280 -11.81 15.26 -18.86
N LEU A 281 -12.87 14.94 -19.61
CA LEU A 281 -12.77 14.08 -20.78
C LEU A 281 -12.48 14.85 -22.06
N SER A 282 -11.51 14.33 -22.80
CA SER A 282 -11.22 14.69 -24.17
C SER A 282 -11.26 13.44 -25.05
N GLU A 283 -11.52 13.63 -26.34
CA GLU A 283 -11.49 12.55 -27.31
C GLU A 283 -10.11 12.48 -27.98
N SER A 284 -9.57 11.27 -28.16
CA SER A 284 -8.31 11.00 -28.86
C SER A 284 -8.45 9.70 -29.65
N ASP A 285 -8.36 9.77 -30.98
CA ASP A 285 -8.55 8.64 -31.89
C ASP A 285 -9.83 7.83 -31.61
N GLY A 286 -10.92 8.55 -31.29
CA GLY A 286 -12.22 7.97 -30.94
C GLY A 286 -12.34 7.46 -29.50
N ALA A 287 -11.24 7.36 -28.75
CA ALA A 287 -11.26 6.97 -27.35
C ALA A 287 -11.51 8.18 -26.43
N LYS A 288 -12.16 7.95 -25.28
CA LYS A 288 -12.33 8.95 -24.23
C LYS A 288 -11.17 8.86 -23.24
N CYS A 289 -10.47 9.97 -23.07
CA CYS A 289 -9.24 10.06 -22.30
C CYS A 289 -9.31 11.23 -21.32
N VAL A 290 -8.67 11.08 -20.16
CA VAL A 290 -8.30 12.20 -19.28
C VAL A 290 -6.83 12.54 -19.56
N PHE A 291 -6.55 13.82 -19.78
CA PHE A 291 -5.19 14.33 -19.92
C PHE A 291 -4.84 15.20 -18.72
N LEU A 292 -3.63 15.03 -18.20
CA LEU A 292 -3.13 15.68 -17.01
C LEU A 292 -1.79 16.34 -17.35
N ASP A 293 -1.69 17.66 -17.17
CA ASP A 293 -0.58 18.48 -17.67
C ASP A 293 0.81 18.07 -17.16
N GLU A 294 0.86 17.50 -15.96
CA GLU A 294 2.04 17.02 -15.27
C GLU A 294 2.54 15.66 -15.80
N PHE A 295 1.72 14.91 -16.54
CA PHE A 295 2.09 13.61 -17.09
C PHE A 295 2.33 13.70 -18.59
N LYS A 296 3.62 13.73 -18.97
CA LYS A 296 4.07 13.83 -20.36
C LYS A 296 5.09 12.75 -20.68
N ASN A 297 5.14 12.36 -21.96
CA ASN A 297 6.19 11.48 -22.47
C ASN A 297 7.51 12.26 -22.67
N ALA A 298 8.56 11.57 -23.13
CA ALA A 298 9.88 12.17 -23.34
C ALA A 298 9.88 13.31 -24.38
N GLU A 299 8.94 13.27 -25.34
CA GLU A 299 8.75 14.28 -26.37
C GLU A 299 7.87 15.47 -25.91
N GLY A 300 7.39 15.45 -24.67
CA GLY A 300 6.55 16.52 -24.09
C GLY A 300 5.06 16.39 -24.42
N ASN A 301 4.62 15.32 -25.07
CA ASN A 301 3.21 15.06 -25.37
C ASN A 301 2.49 14.54 -24.11
N PRO A 302 1.25 14.98 -23.86
CA PRO A 302 0.49 14.55 -22.69
C PRO A 302 0.14 13.05 -22.78
N LEU A 303 0.26 12.36 -21.65
CA LEU A 303 -0.08 10.93 -21.54
C LEU A 303 -1.58 10.77 -21.29
N PRO A 304 -2.27 9.89 -22.03
CA PRO A 304 -3.69 9.67 -21.83
C PRO A 304 -3.98 8.65 -20.72
N VAL A 305 -4.91 8.97 -19.84
CA VAL A 305 -5.66 7.96 -19.07
C VAL A 305 -6.88 7.59 -19.88
N ILE A 306 -6.79 6.49 -20.62
CA ILE A 306 -7.91 6.01 -21.46
C ILE A 306 -8.96 5.35 -20.56
N VAL A 307 -10.17 5.91 -20.53
CA VAL A 307 -11.30 5.40 -19.72
C VAL A 307 -12.39 4.73 -20.55
N GLN A 308 -12.41 4.95 -21.86
CA GLN A 308 -13.31 4.23 -22.78
C GLN A 308 -12.66 4.16 -24.17
N LYS A 309 -12.57 2.96 -24.76
CA LYS A 309 -12.08 2.79 -26.13
C LYS A 309 -13.08 3.35 -27.15
N ALA A 310 -12.63 3.57 -28.39
CA ALA A 310 -13.49 3.96 -29.50
C ALA A 310 -14.67 2.99 -29.75
N GLY A 311 -14.47 1.70 -29.48
CA GLY A 311 -15.54 0.68 -29.55
C GLY A 311 -16.47 0.63 -28.32
N GLY A 312 -16.41 1.61 -27.42
CA GLY A 312 -17.26 1.70 -26.22
C GLY A 312 -16.82 0.87 -25.01
N GLY A 313 -15.89 -0.08 -25.20
CA GLY A 313 -15.38 -0.91 -24.11
C GLY A 313 -14.55 -0.15 -23.07
N TYR A 314 -14.72 -0.50 -21.80
CA TYR A 314 -13.98 0.05 -20.67
C TYR A 314 -12.61 -0.63 -20.48
N LEU A 315 -11.72 0.01 -19.72
CA LEU A 315 -10.38 -0.49 -19.40
C LEU A 315 -10.16 -0.50 -17.87
N TYR A 316 -9.03 -1.06 -17.43
CA TYR A 316 -8.63 -1.12 -16.02
C TYR A 316 -8.69 0.25 -15.32
N ALA A 317 -8.32 1.33 -16.00
CA ALA A 317 -8.39 2.69 -15.43
C ALA A 317 -9.80 3.07 -14.98
N THR A 318 -10.83 2.68 -15.73
CA THR A 318 -12.24 2.98 -15.39
C THR A 318 -12.68 2.20 -14.16
N THR A 319 -12.28 0.92 -14.08
CA THR A 319 -12.53 0.07 -12.92
C THR A 319 -11.80 0.58 -11.68
N ASP A 320 -10.55 1.01 -11.82
CA ASP A 320 -9.77 1.58 -10.72
C ASP A 320 -10.40 2.88 -10.18
N LEU A 321 -10.91 3.75 -11.07
CA LEU A 321 -11.63 4.95 -10.68
C LEU A 321 -12.93 4.62 -9.93
N ALA A 322 -13.67 3.61 -10.37
CA ALA A 322 -14.84 3.10 -9.65
C ALA A 322 -14.46 2.53 -8.28
N ALA A 323 -13.41 1.73 -8.21
CA ALA A 323 -12.90 1.15 -6.96
C ALA A 323 -12.47 2.24 -5.97
N MET A 324 -11.77 3.29 -6.43
CA MET A 324 -11.40 4.44 -5.60
C MET A 324 -12.63 5.17 -5.07
N ARG A 325 -13.63 5.41 -5.93
CA ARG A 325 -14.89 6.02 -5.53
C ARG A 325 -15.61 5.19 -4.48
N TYR A 326 -15.73 3.88 -4.69
CA TYR A 326 -16.33 2.96 -3.74
C TYR A 326 -15.61 2.98 -2.38
N ARG A 327 -14.27 2.92 -2.39
CA ARG A 327 -13.44 2.94 -1.16
C ARG A 327 -13.60 4.26 -0.39
N SER A 328 -13.71 5.38 -1.10
CA SER A 328 -13.99 6.69 -0.52
C SER A 328 -15.42 6.78 0.03
N GLN A 329 -16.41 6.50 -0.80
CA GLN A 329 -17.80 6.84 -0.52
C GLN A 329 -18.54 5.77 0.27
N GLN A 330 -18.23 4.49 0.08
CA GLN A 330 -18.90 3.39 0.78
C GLN A 330 -18.10 2.93 1.99
N LEU A 331 -16.80 2.69 1.82
CA LEU A 331 -15.95 2.19 2.93
C LEU A 331 -15.51 3.29 3.90
N LYS A 332 -15.61 4.56 3.47
CA LYS A 332 -15.17 5.75 4.23
C LYS A 332 -13.71 5.62 4.66
N ALA A 333 -12.86 5.21 3.73
CA ALA A 333 -11.46 4.95 4.00
C ALA A 333 -10.67 6.24 4.15
N ASP A 334 -9.87 6.36 5.21
CA ASP A 334 -8.92 7.45 5.39
C ASP A 334 -7.65 7.24 4.55
N ARG A 335 -7.28 5.98 4.32
CA ARG A 335 -6.10 5.58 3.53
C ARG A 335 -6.40 4.34 2.70
N VAL A 336 -5.81 4.26 1.51
CA VAL A 336 -5.80 3.07 0.68
C VAL A 336 -4.38 2.75 0.26
N LEU A 337 -3.95 1.54 0.56
CA LEU A 337 -2.64 1.01 0.24
C LEU A 337 -2.77 -0.01 -0.89
N TYR A 338 -2.19 0.30 -2.05
CA TYR A 338 -2.21 -0.55 -3.24
C TYR A 338 -0.91 -1.34 -3.35
N PHE A 339 -0.91 -2.61 -2.96
CA PHE A 339 0.25 -3.48 -3.10
C PHE A 339 0.28 -4.07 -4.51
N VAL A 340 0.84 -3.31 -5.45
CA VAL A 340 0.93 -3.67 -6.87
C VAL A 340 2.36 -3.50 -7.37
N ASP A 341 2.76 -4.30 -8.36
CA ASP A 341 4.09 -4.25 -8.98
C ASP A 341 4.53 -2.82 -9.36
N GLN A 342 5.80 -2.49 -9.15
CA GLN A 342 6.37 -1.17 -9.39
C GLN A 342 6.18 -0.67 -10.83
N ARG A 343 6.07 -1.58 -11.81
CA ARG A 343 5.83 -1.23 -13.22
C ARG A 343 4.48 -0.52 -13.44
N GLN A 344 3.54 -0.64 -12.51
CA GLN A 344 2.23 0.03 -12.56
C GLN A 344 2.24 1.43 -11.93
N ALA A 345 3.39 1.94 -11.47
CA ALA A 345 3.45 3.20 -10.73
C ALA A 345 2.88 4.39 -11.52
N LEU A 346 3.24 4.53 -12.81
CA LEU A 346 2.75 5.62 -13.64
C LEU A 346 1.23 5.59 -13.82
N HIS A 347 0.67 4.39 -14.01
CA HIS A 347 -0.79 4.19 -14.08
C HIS A 347 -1.47 4.69 -12.80
N PHE A 348 -1.01 4.24 -11.62
CA PHE A 348 -1.59 4.66 -10.35
C PHE A 348 -1.44 6.15 -10.09
N GLN A 349 -0.30 6.76 -10.42
CA GLN A 349 -0.10 8.21 -10.29
C GLN A 349 -1.15 8.99 -11.09
N MET A 350 -1.34 8.62 -12.37
CA MET A 350 -2.32 9.27 -13.22
C MET A 350 -3.77 8.99 -12.77
N ALA A 351 -4.07 7.76 -12.37
CA ALA A 351 -5.41 7.37 -11.91
C ALA A 351 -5.77 8.06 -10.59
N PHE A 352 -4.85 8.17 -9.63
CA PHE A 352 -5.06 8.90 -8.37
C PHE A 352 -5.35 10.37 -8.63
N GLU A 353 -4.60 11.00 -9.52
CA GLU A 353 -4.82 12.39 -9.87
C GLU A 353 -6.16 12.60 -10.60
N ALA A 354 -6.50 11.73 -11.55
CA ALA A 354 -7.80 11.76 -12.21
C ALA A 354 -8.95 11.60 -11.20
N ALA A 355 -8.83 10.68 -10.24
CA ALA A 355 -9.82 10.49 -9.17
C ALA A 355 -9.98 11.73 -8.28
N ARG A 356 -8.88 12.44 -8.00
CA ARG A 356 -8.88 13.70 -7.23
C ARG A 356 -9.61 14.80 -7.97
N ARG A 357 -9.22 15.07 -9.22
CA ARG A 357 -9.85 16.12 -10.05
C ARG A 357 -11.33 15.87 -10.28
N ALA A 358 -11.73 14.60 -10.34
CA ALA A 358 -13.11 14.20 -10.51
C ALA A 358 -13.93 14.19 -9.19
N ASN A 359 -13.30 14.45 -8.04
CA ASN A 359 -13.88 14.34 -6.70
C ASN A 359 -14.44 12.94 -6.37
N PHE A 360 -13.81 11.88 -6.89
CA PHE A 360 -14.21 10.50 -6.56
C PHE A 360 -13.70 10.09 -5.17
N VAL A 361 -12.58 10.68 -4.76
CA VAL A 361 -12.00 10.54 -3.42
C VAL A 361 -12.10 11.85 -2.65
N HIS A 362 -12.30 11.79 -1.34
CA HIS A 362 -12.35 12.99 -0.50
C HIS A 362 -10.94 13.54 -0.21
N ASP A 363 -10.82 14.85 0.05
CA ASP A 363 -9.53 15.54 0.18
C ASP A 363 -8.61 14.93 1.24
N GLY A 364 -9.16 14.49 2.37
CA GLY A 364 -8.41 13.87 3.45
C GLY A 364 -7.96 12.41 3.22
N MET A 365 -8.45 11.75 2.17
CA MET A 365 -8.12 10.35 1.87
C MET A 365 -6.70 10.26 1.34
N GLN A 366 -5.87 9.32 1.79
CA GLN A 366 -4.54 9.08 1.18
C GLN A 366 -4.62 7.89 0.22
N LEU A 367 -4.02 8.04 -0.96
CA LEU A 367 -3.88 6.98 -1.95
C LEU A 367 -2.39 6.69 -2.13
N GLU A 368 -1.97 5.48 -1.79
CA GLU A 368 -0.55 5.12 -1.75
C GLU A 368 -0.30 3.87 -2.60
N HIS A 369 0.51 4.02 -3.65
CA HIS A 369 1.03 2.87 -4.40
C HIS A 369 2.22 2.29 -3.66
N MET A 370 2.02 1.10 -3.08
CA MET A 370 3.02 0.35 -2.33
C MET A 370 3.78 -0.58 -3.28
N GLY A 371 4.52 0.02 -4.21
CA GLY A 371 5.24 -0.65 -5.27
C GLY A 371 6.30 -1.65 -4.77
N PHE A 372 6.37 -2.81 -5.43
CA PHE A 372 7.42 -3.82 -5.21
C PHE A 372 8.05 -4.29 -6.52
N GLY A 373 9.31 -4.72 -6.47
CA GLY A 373 10.03 -5.22 -7.64
C GLY A 373 9.61 -6.62 -8.08
N THR A 374 10.17 -7.09 -9.20
CA THR A 374 9.93 -8.45 -9.71
C THR A 374 10.60 -9.52 -8.83
N MET A 375 10.12 -10.76 -8.94
CA MET A 375 10.80 -11.95 -8.41
C MET A 375 11.63 -12.54 -9.54
N ASN A 376 12.95 -12.53 -9.39
CA ASN A 376 13.86 -13.01 -10.42
C ASN A 376 14.61 -14.25 -9.92
N GLY A 377 15.00 -15.11 -10.84
CA GLY A 377 15.91 -16.22 -10.60
C GLY A 377 17.33 -15.75 -10.31
N ALA A 378 18.23 -16.72 -10.07
CA ALA A 378 19.65 -16.43 -9.82
C ALA A 378 20.36 -15.79 -11.04
N ASP A 379 19.78 -15.94 -12.23
CA ASP A 379 20.23 -15.30 -13.48
C ASP A 379 19.77 -13.83 -13.61
N GLY A 380 19.05 -13.32 -12.61
CA GLY A 380 18.52 -11.96 -12.60
C GLY A 380 17.31 -11.74 -13.50
N ARG A 381 16.70 -12.82 -14.03
CA ARG A 381 15.51 -12.76 -14.89
C ARG A 381 14.25 -13.31 -14.24
#